data_AF-A0A7X1U186-F1
#
_entry.id   AF-A0A7X1U186-F1
#
_cell.length_a   1.000
_cell.length_b   1.000
_cell.length_c   1.000
_cell.angle_alpha   90.00
_cell.angle_beta   90.00
_cell.angle_gamma   90.00
#
_symmetry.space_group_name_H-M   'P 1'
#
loop_
_entity.id
_entity.type
_entity.pdbx_description
1 polymer ?
#
loop_
_entity_poly.entity_id
_entity_poly.type
_entity_poly.pdbx_seq_one_letter_code
_entity_poly.pdbx_strand_id
1 'polypeptide(L)'
;MRLEEEGARCTRYGLSMAVIVMRTGLINLGDMSMDGWQARSAEIAQRTLQVVRTADLVASLAPFEFAICLVHCGREGAHHALDRLLAQLTDFNCDTGIAVYPEDNCDPPALVELARVRCHSTARA
;
A
#
# COMPACT_ATOMS: atom_id res chain seq x y z
N MET A 1 8.19 12.43 11.30
CA MET A 1 7.42 12.05 10.09
C MET A 1 6.10 11.41 10.53
N ARG A 2 5.00 11.55 9.77
CA ARG A 2 3.66 11.08 10.20
C ARG A 2 3.60 9.59 10.59
N LEU A 3 4.35 8.73 9.90
CA LEU A 3 4.44 7.29 10.21
C LEU A 3 5.11 6.99 11.57
N GLU A 4 6.09 7.82 11.98
CA GLU A 4 6.75 7.68 13.29
C GLU A 4 5.80 8.07 14.43
N GLU A 5 4.96 9.08 14.21
CA GLU A 5 3.93 9.50 15.17
C GLU A 5 2.93 8.38 15.43
N GLU A 6 2.48 7.69 14.38
CA GLU A 6 1.57 6.54 14.50
C GLU A 6 2.27 5.31 15.10
N GLY A 7 3.56 5.12 14.82
CA GLY A 7 4.38 4.11 15.49
C GLY A 7 4.47 4.33 17.00
N ALA A 8 4.77 5.56 17.43
CA ALA A 8 4.81 5.93 18.84
C ALA A 8 3.45 5.72 19.53
N ARG A 9 2.34 5.98 18.83
CA ARG A 9 0.98 5.70 19.32
C ARG A 9 0.73 4.20 19.46
N CYS A 10 1.14 3.40 18.49
CA CYS A 10 1.05 1.95 18.55
C CYS A 10 1.77 1.39 19.77
N THR A 11 3.00 1.84 20.03
CA THR A 11 3.75 1.46 21.24
C THR A 11 3.04 1.88 22.51
N ARG A 12 2.58 3.14 22.57
CA ARG A 12 1.97 3.72 23.77
C ARG A 12 0.65 3.06 24.17
N TYR A 13 -0.13 2.64 23.18
CA TYR A 13 -1.49 2.14 23.40
C TYR A 13 -1.64 0.64 23.15
N GLY A 14 -0.55 -0.08 22.84
CA GLY A 14 -0.60 -1.50 22.52
C GLY A 14 -1.40 -1.80 21.25
N LEU A 15 -1.33 -0.90 20.26
CA LEU A 15 -2.00 -1.03 18.97
C LEU A 15 -1.01 -1.53 17.91
N SER A 16 -1.55 -1.93 16.76
CA SER A 16 -0.76 -2.32 15.59
C SER A 16 -1.02 -1.35 14.43
N MET A 17 -0.07 -1.29 13.51
CA MET A 17 -0.30 -0.68 12.20
C MET A 17 0.33 -1.53 11.12
N ALA A 18 -0.29 -1.56 9.95
CA ALA A 18 0.20 -2.28 8.80
C ALA A 18 0.57 -1.31 7.68
N VAL A 19 1.63 -1.63 6.95
CA VAL A 19 2.00 -0.95 5.71
C VAL A 19 1.84 -1.94 4.57
N ILE A 20 1.03 -1.55 3.60
CA ILE A 20 0.92 -2.21 2.30
C ILE A 20 1.74 -1.39 1.32
N VAL A 21 2.66 -2.03 0.60
CA VAL A 21 3.24 -1.45 -0.60
C VAL A 21 2.63 -2.15 -1.80
N MET A 22 2.21 -1.36 -2.78
CA MET A 22 1.63 -1.84 -4.03
C MET A 22 2.37 -1.21 -5.19
N ARG A 23 2.81 -2.05 -6.12
CA ARG A 23 3.33 -1.67 -7.42
C ARG A 23 2.38 -2.16 -8.49
N THR A 24 1.99 -1.25 -9.37
CA THR A 24 1.06 -1.55 -10.46
C THR A 24 1.83 -1.57 -11.79
N GLY A 25 1.62 -2.63 -12.56
CA GLY A 25 2.03 -2.75 -13.95
C GLY A 25 0.81 -2.57 -14.84
N LEU A 26 0.96 -1.79 -15.91
CA LEU A 26 -0.07 -1.64 -16.92
C LEU A 26 -0.07 -2.86 -17.86
N ILE A 27 -1.24 -3.43 -18.08
CA ILE A 27 -1.46 -4.42 -19.13
C ILE A 27 -1.53 -3.63 -20.45
N ASN A 28 -0.55 -3.83 -21.34
CA ASN A 28 -0.37 -3.14 -22.64
C ASN A 28 0.18 -1.70 -22.59
N LEU A 29 1.51 -1.60 -22.42
CA LEU A 29 2.29 -0.36 -22.34
C LEU A 29 2.65 0.30 -23.69
N GLY A 30 2.40 -0.39 -24.81
CA GLY A 30 3.07 -0.11 -26.09
C GLY A 30 3.02 1.34 -26.59
N ASP A 31 1.89 2.04 -26.38
CA ASP A 31 1.62 3.32 -27.08
C ASP A 31 1.10 4.45 -26.18
N MET A 32 1.32 4.37 -24.86
CA MET A 32 0.72 5.35 -23.95
C MET A 32 1.55 6.64 -23.83
N SER A 33 0.94 7.79 -24.14
CA SER A 33 1.58 9.12 -24.01
C SER A 33 1.83 9.49 -22.54
N MET A 34 2.74 10.44 -22.29
CA MET A 34 3.04 10.95 -20.93
C MET A 34 1.79 11.47 -20.20
N ASP A 35 0.87 12.12 -20.90
CA ASP A 35 -0.39 12.58 -20.32
C ASP A 35 -1.31 11.40 -19.95
N GLY A 36 -1.33 10.35 -20.77
CA GLY A 36 -2.02 9.10 -20.47
C GLY A 36 -1.43 8.40 -19.23
N TRP A 37 -0.11 8.42 -19.07
CA TRP A 37 0.59 7.92 -17.89
C TRP A 37 0.17 8.65 -16.61
N GLN A 38 0.12 9.97 -16.65
CA GLN A 38 -0.26 10.77 -15.48
C GLN A 38 -1.74 10.55 -15.11
N ALA A 39 -2.63 10.52 -16.12
CA ALA A 39 -4.05 10.24 -15.90
C ALA A 39 -4.28 8.86 -15.26
N ARG A 40 -3.56 7.83 -15.71
CA ARG A 40 -3.65 6.48 -15.13
C ARG A 40 -3.11 6.40 -13.71
N SER A 41 -1.98 7.05 -13.43
CA SER A 41 -1.44 7.10 -12.07
C SER A 41 -2.41 7.80 -11.10
N ALA A 42 -3.03 8.90 -11.54
CA ALA A 42 -4.06 9.60 -10.77
C ALA A 42 -5.31 8.75 -10.52
N GLU A 43 -5.75 7.98 -11.53
CA GLU A 43 -6.85 7.03 -11.41
C GLU A 43 -6.57 5.95 -10.35
N ILE A 44 -5.37 5.35 -10.35
CA ILE A 44 -4.97 4.35 -9.36
C ILE A 44 -4.93 4.95 -7.96
N ALA A 45 -4.38 6.17 -7.81
CA ALA A 45 -4.36 6.88 -6.54
C ALA A 45 -5.79 7.14 -6.04
N GLN A 46 -6.70 7.59 -6.92
CA GLN A 46 -8.10 7.83 -6.56
C GLN A 46 -8.81 6.54 -6.11
N ARG A 47 -8.64 5.43 -6.84
CA ARG A 47 -9.23 4.13 -6.47
C ARG A 47 -8.65 3.61 -5.15
N THR A 48 -7.35 3.82 -4.93
CA THR A 48 -6.69 3.48 -3.65
C THR A 48 -7.31 4.26 -2.49
N LEU A 49 -7.56 5.56 -2.67
CA LEU A 49 -8.18 6.42 -1.66
C LEU A 49 -9.63 6.02 -1.32
N GLN A 50 -10.34 5.30 -2.18
CA GLN A 50 -11.70 4.82 -1.92
C GLN A 50 -11.75 3.59 -0.98
N VAL A 51 -10.63 2.87 -0.84
CA VAL A 51 -10.56 1.62 -0.05
C VAL A 51 -10.05 1.88 1.37
N VAL A 52 -9.31 2.95 1.55
CA VAL A 52 -8.70 3.35 2.83
C VAL A 52 -9.65 4.22 3.66
N ARG A 53 -9.47 4.19 4.98
CA ARG A 53 -10.22 5.04 5.91
C ARG A 53 -9.57 6.42 5.97
N THR A 54 -10.30 7.42 6.44
CA THR A 54 -9.78 8.79 6.64
C THR A 54 -8.56 8.86 7.56
N ALA A 55 -8.41 7.89 8.47
CA ALA A 55 -7.28 7.84 9.40
C ALA A 55 -6.03 7.17 8.79
N ASP A 56 -6.19 6.43 7.70
CA ASP A 56 -5.09 5.75 7.02
C ASP A 56 -4.26 6.77 6.22
N LEU A 57 -2.99 6.45 6.02
CA LEU A 57 -2.05 7.33 5.31
C LEU A 57 -1.72 6.71 3.96
N VAL A 58 -1.73 7.51 2.89
CA VAL A 58 -1.33 7.07 1.55
C VAL A 58 -0.23 7.99 1.03
N ALA A 59 0.81 7.40 0.47
CA ALA A 59 1.93 8.11 -0.14
C ALA A 59 2.34 7.47 -1.46
N SER A 60 2.67 8.29 -2.46
CA SER A 60 3.38 7.82 -3.65
C SER A 60 4.86 7.69 -3.33
N LEU A 61 5.43 6.52 -3.60
CA LEU A 61 6.87 6.27 -3.46
C LEU A 61 7.61 6.50 -4.78
N ALA A 62 6.98 6.11 -5.88
CA ALA A 62 7.44 6.27 -7.26
C ALA A 62 6.21 6.23 -8.19
N PRO A 63 6.36 6.47 -9.51
CA PRO A 63 5.29 6.20 -10.46
C PRO A 63 4.76 4.77 -10.30
N PHE A 64 3.44 4.62 -10.19
CA PHE A 64 2.76 3.32 -10.04
C PHE A 64 3.10 2.54 -8.78
N GLU A 65 3.80 3.17 -7.81
CA GLU A 65 4.19 2.56 -6.56
C GLU A 65 3.71 3.40 -5.38
N PHE A 66 2.91 2.77 -4.52
CA PHE A 66 2.21 3.44 -3.44
C PHE A 66 2.44 2.71 -2.12
N ALA A 67 2.60 3.46 -1.04
CA ALA A 67 2.56 2.97 0.32
C ALA A 67 1.24 3.38 0.98
N ILE A 68 0.59 2.42 1.63
CA ILE A 68 -0.65 2.59 2.37
C ILE A 68 -0.41 2.14 3.81
N CYS A 69 -0.42 3.07 4.75
CA CYS A 69 -0.36 2.77 6.17
C CYS A 69 -1.78 2.70 6.74
N LEU A 70 -2.17 1.50 7.15
CA LEU A 70 -3.43 1.21 7.83
C LEU A 70 -3.20 1.34 9.33
N VAL A 71 -3.76 2.39 9.93
CA VAL A 71 -3.61 2.65 11.36
C VAL A 71 -4.53 1.74 12.16
N HIS A 72 -4.07 1.30 13.34
CA HIS A 72 -4.83 0.41 14.22
C HIS A 72 -5.26 -0.89 13.52
N CYS A 73 -4.36 -1.43 12.69
CA CYS A 73 -4.60 -2.57 11.82
C CYS A 73 -3.46 -3.58 11.98
N GLY A 74 -3.82 -4.83 12.27
CA GLY A 74 -2.89 -5.96 12.27
C GLY A 74 -2.82 -6.65 10.90
N ARG A 75 -2.07 -7.74 10.83
CA ARG A 75 -1.82 -8.48 9.58
C ARG A 75 -3.08 -8.96 8.86
N GLU A 76 -3.99 -9.60 9.58
CA GLU A 76 -5.24 -10.12 9.01
C GLU A 76 -6.09 -9.00 8.41
N GLY A 77 -6.23 -7.88 9.14
CA GLY A 77 -6.94 -6.70 8.65
C GLY A 77 -6.28 -6.09 7.41
N ALA A 78 -4.95 -6.11 7.35
CA ALA A 78 -4.19 -5.66 6.19
C ALA A 78 -4.43 -6.54 4.96
N HIS A 79 -4.47 -7.87 5.13
CA HIS A 79 -4.84 -8.79 4.04
C HIS A 79 -6.25 -8.51 3.51
N HIS A 80 -7.24 -8.33 4.39
CA HIS A 80 -8.58 -7.97 3.95
C HIS A 80 -8.66 -6.60 3.26
N ALA A 81 -7.86 -5.62 3.70
CA ALA A 81 -7.77 -4.34 3.02
C ALA A 81 -7.11 -4.48 1.63
N LEU A 82 -6.08 -5.31 1.53
CA LEU A 82 -5.42 -5.64 0.27
C LEU A 82 -6.38 -6.34 -0.70
N ASP A 83 -7.17 -7.31 -0.24
CA ASP A 83 -8.17 -7.99 -1.07
C ASP A 83 -9.20 -7.02 -1.65
N ARG A 84 -9.68 -6.07 -0.83
CA ARG A 84 -10.58 -5.00 -1.28
C ARG A 84 -9.90 -4.08 -2.29
N LEU A 85 -8.62 -3.75 -2.08
CA LEU A 85 -7.84 -2.91 -2.99
C LEU A 85 -7.66 -3.58 -4.34
N LEU A 86 -7.25 -4.85 -4.36
CA LEU A 86 -7.07 -5.64 -5.57
C LEU A 86 -8.39 -5.85 -6.33
N ALA A 87 -9.52 -5.92 -5.63
CA ALA A 87 -10.83 -5.98 -6.26
C ALA A 87 -11.21 -4.68 -7.01
N GLN A 88 -10.62 -3.53 -6.66
CA GLN A 88 -10.81 -2.25 -7.37
C GLN A 88 -9.82 -2.05 -8.52
N LEU A 89 -8.77 -2.87 -8.60
CA LEU A 89 -7.65 -2.72 -9.54
C LEU A 89 -7.49 -3.95 -10.44
N THR A 90 -8.60 -4.61 -10.79
CA THR A 90 -8.60 -5.84 -11.61
C THR A 90 -8.06 -5.65 -13.02
N ASP A 91 -8.02 -4.41 -13.49
CA ASP A 91 -7.46 -3.96 -14.76
C ASP A 91 -5.93 -3.77 -14.73
N PHE A 92 -5.29 -4.00 -13.58
CA PHE A 92 -3.85 -3.82 -13.38
C PHE A 92 -3.18 -5.09 -12.86
N ASN A 93 -1.93 -5.33 -13.31
CA ASN A 93 -1.08 -6.32 -12.66
C ASN A 93 -0.51 -5.70 -11.38
N CYS A 94 -0.80 -6.28 -10.23
CA CYS A 94 -0.40 -5.72 -8.95
C CYS A 94 0.61 -6.63 -8.24
N ASP A 95 1.81 -6.11 -8.00
CA ASP A 95 2.77 -6.69 -7.06
C ASP A 95 2.55 -6.01 -5.70
N THR A 96 2.38 -6.80 -4.65
CA THR A 96 2.00 -6.27 -3.34
C THR A 96 2.79 -6.92 -2.22
N GLY A 97 3.04 -6.16 -1.16
CA GLY A 97 3.75 -6.63 0.02
C GLY A 97 3.23 -5.98 1.29
N ILE A 98 3.25 -6.73 2.39
CA ILE A 98 2.74 -6.29 3.70
C ILE A 98 3.84 -6.36 4.76
N ALA A 99 3.94 -5.32 5.56
CA ALA A 99 4.68 -5.30 6.82
C ALA A 99 3.80 -4.76 7.96
N VAL A 100 3.99 -5.23 9.17
CA VAL A 100 3.15 -4.93 10.33
C VAL A 100 4.01 -4.62 11.54
N TYR A 101 3.73 -3.48 12.16
CA TYR A 101 4.30 -3.11 13.45
C TYR A 101 3.33 -3.44 14.58
N PRO A 102 3.81 -3.99 15.72
CA PRO A 102 5.19 -4.36 16.01
C PRO A 102 5.60 -5.77 15.56
N GLU A 103 4.71 -6.55 14.94
CA GLU A 103 4.91 -7.98 14.63
C GLU A 103 6.19 -8.30 13.85
N ASP A 104 6.58 -7.45 12.89
CA ASP A 104 7.74 -7.66 12.02
C ASP A 104 9.08 -7.20 12.63
N ASN A 105 9.09 -6.82 13.91
CA ASN A 105 10.29 -6.47 14.69
C ASN A 105 11.21 -5.43 14.02
N CYS A 106 10.62 -4.42 13.39
CA CYS A 106 11.36 -3.29 12.83
C CYS A 106 10.72 -1.96 13.22
N ASP A 107 11.50 -0.88 13.13
CA ASP A 107 11.00 0.46 13.42
C ASP A 107 9.98 0.93 12.38
N PRO A 108 9.03 1.81 12.75
CA PRO A 108 8.02 2.35 11.84
C PRO A 108 8.54 2.80 10.46
N PRO A 109 9.66 3.55 10.34
CA PRO A 109 10.18 3.95 9.03
C PRO A 109 10.63 2.77 8.17
N ALA A 110 11.08 1.68 8.78
CA ALA A 110 11.57 0.49 8.07
C ALA A 110 10.43 -0.39 7.53
N LEU A 111 9.18 -0.21 7.98
CA LEU A 111 8.04 -0.98 7.48
C LEU A 111 7.79 -0.77 5.99
N VAL A 112 7.99 0.45 5.49
CA VAL A 112 7.79 0.75 4.05
C VAL A 112 8.77 -0.06 3.22
N GLU A 113 10.04 -0.04 3.58
CA GLU A 113 11.07 -0.78 2.84
C GLU A 113 10.88 -2.30 2.98
N LEU A 114 10.52 -2.79 4.18
CA LEU A 114 10.23 -4.20 4.37
C LEU A 114 9.04 -4.68 3.52
N ALA A 115 7.95 -3.90 3.49
CA ALA A 115 6.79 -4.20 2.65
C ALA A 115 7.17 -4.15 1.15
N ARG A 116 8.04 -3.23 0.75
CA ARG A 116 8.56 -3.12 -0.61
C ARG A 116 9.40 -4.32 -1.02
N VAL A 117 10.31 -4.80 -0.15
CA VAL A 117 11.11 -6.01 -0.38
C VAL A 117 10.23 -7.26 -0.48
N ARG A 118 9.13 -7.29 0.26
CA ARG A 118 8.15 -8.38 0.22
C ARG A 118 7.20 -8.31 -0.98
N CYS A 119 7.28 -7.29 -1.81
CA CYS A 119 6.42 -7.20 -2.99
C CYS A 119 6.67 -8.37 -3.92
N HIS A 120 5.63 -9.16 -4.14
CA HIS A 120 5.62 -10.24 -5.11
C HIS A 120 4.37 -10.15 -5.97
N SER A 121 4.44 -10.74 -7.16
CA SER A 121 3.28 -10.79 -8.04
C SER A 121 2.16 -11.55 -7.36
N THR A 122 1.01 -10.91 -7.28
CA THR A 122 -0.20 -11.53 -6.74
C THR A 122 -0.90 -12.22 -7.91
N ALA A 123 -0.39 -13.39 -8.32
CA ALA A 123 -1.05 -14.20 -9.34
C ALA A 123 -2.41 -14.65 -8.80
N ARG A 124 -3.51 -14.16 -9.39
CA ARG A 124 -4.83 -14.75 -9.15
C ARG A 124 -4.96 -16.00 -10.02
N ALA A 125 -5.25 -17.13 -9.36
CA ALA A 125 -5.75 -18.34 -9.98
C ALA A 125 -7.20 -18.14 -10.45
#